data_AF-R1GA07-F1
#
_entry.id   AF-R1GA07-F1
#
_cell.length_a   1.000
_cell.length_b   1.000
_cell.length_c   1.000
_cell.angle_alpha   90.00
_cell.angle_beta   90.00
_cell.angle_gamma   90.00
#
_symmetry.space_group_name_H-M   'P 1'
#
loop_
_entity.id
_entity.type
_entity.pdbx_description
1 polymer ?
#
loop_
_entity_poly.entity_id
_entity_poly.type
_entity_poly.pdbx_seq_one_letter_code
_entity_poly.pdbx_strand_id
1 'polypeptide(L)'
;MATSTKIQLTTNEKPAFFVAPLRKDSADKVSELLQENHEKHHIYFNDDGFHNHIVHHLLTLYALGASPSAIQQAYDHNATYQRPSVPLTSPTIAQDLSDRAVFAQHLGSKQHYRDFLAYFQAELERKGVAAVLQEHLFTRGDARAEDLLARLFAGFLHPLIHVGFGVEFAQPAIVAEGLAQAATHDAWIGAYLRGAEDAAAEVGDPQSKLPDLLQESS
;
A
#
# COMPACT_ATOMS: atom_id res chain seq x y z
N MET A 1 8.87 -17.80 4.68
CA MET A 1 8.55 -17.00 3.49
C MET A 1 7.44 -16.04 3.86
N ALA A 2 7.37 -14.88 3.19
CA ALA A 2 6.30 -13.93 3.40
C ALA A 2 4.98 -14.49 2.85
N THR A 3 3.86 -14.12 3.47
CA THR A 3 2.49 -14.47 3.05
C THR A 3 1.61 -13.22 3.10
N SER A 4 0.31 -13.36 2.87
CA SER A 4 -0.64 -12.25 3.03
C SER A 4 -0.83 -11.79 4.49
N THR A 5 -0.38 -12.56 5.47
CA THR A 5 -0.51 -12.24 6.91
C THR A 5 0.82 -12.25 7.66
N LYS A 6 1.91 -12.69 7.00
CA LYS A 6 3.24 -12.79 7.58
C LYS A 6 4.25 -11.96 6.79
N ILE A 7 4.89 -11.03 7.47
CA ILE A 7 6.02 -10.25 6.96
C ILE A 7 7.31 -11.03 7.23
N GLN A 8 8.13 -11.18 6.19
CA GLN A 8 9.41 -11.87 6.29
C GLN A 8 10.37 -11.35 5.22
N LEU A 9 11.37 -10.60 5.67
CA LEU A 9 12.51 -10.17 4.88
C LEU A 9 13.62 -11.22 4.98
N THR A 10 14.51 -11.21 4.01
CA THR A 10 15.67 -12.09 3.88
C THR A 10 16.92 -11.25 3.61
N THR A 11 17.89 -11.72 2.83
CA THR A 11 18.97 -10.87 2.30
C THR A 11 18.93 -10.84 0.77
N ASN A 12 17.87 -11.39 0.18
CA ASN A 12 17.71 -11.57 -1.26
C ASN A 12 16.81 -10.51 -1.89
N GLU A 13 16.26 -9.58 -1.09
CA GLU A 13 15.48 -8.47 -1.60
C GLU A 13 16.33 -7.64 -2.56
N LYS A 14 15.69 -7.16 -3.63
CA LYS A 14 16.30 -6.32 -4.66
C LYS A 14 15.45 -5.07 -4.87
N PRO A 15 15.32 -4.21 -3.84
CA PRO A 15 14.67 -2.92 -4.03
C PRO A 15 15.43 -2.12 -5.09
N ALA A 16 14.77 -1.12 -5.68
CA ALA A 16 15.34 -0.29 -6.74
C ALA A 16 16.66 0.37 -6.32
N PHE A 17 16.79 0.69 -5.02
CA PHE A 17 18.04 1.13 -4.41
C PHE A 17 18.27 0.43 -3.07
N PHE A 18 19.50 -0.02 -2.84
CA PHE A 18 19.97 -0.51 -1.54
C PHE A 18 21.49 -0.42 -1.41
N VAL A 19 21.97 -0.42 -0.17
CA VAL A 19 23.40 -0.53 0.16
C VAL A 19 23.74 -1.99 0.38
N ALA A 20 24.52 -2.57 -0.54
CA ALA A 20 24.94 -3.96 -0.44
C ALA A 20 26.13 -4.16 0.52
N PRO A 21 26.22 -5.31 1.24
CA PRO A 21 25.21 -6.36 1.30
C PRO A 21 24.09 -6.04 2.32
N LEU A 22 22.87 -6.50 2.02
CA LEU A 22 21.79 -6.52 3.01
C LEU A 22 22.15 -7.49 4.15
N ARG A 23 21.88 -7.07 5.38
CA ARG A 23 22.29 -7.81 6.57
C ARG A 23 21.17 -8.69 7.10
N LYS A 24 21.50 -9.94 7.45
CA LYS A 24 20.53 -10.89 8.00
C LYS A 24 19.94 -10.44 9.34
N ASP A 25 20.76 -9.90 10.24
CA ASP A 25 20.29 -9.43 11.55
C ASP A 25 19.31 -8.26 11.44
N SER A 26 19.56 -7.33 10.52
CA SER A 26 18.64 -6.23 10.20
C SER A 26 17.34 -6.74 9.56
N ALA A 27 17.43 -7.71 8.65
CA ALA A 27 16.25 -8.32 8.04
C ALA A 27 15.36 -9.04 9.06
N ASP A 28 15.96 -9.79 9.99
CA ASP A 28 15.23 -10.46 11.07
C ASP A 28 14.52 -9.43 11.97
N LYS A 29 15.21 -8.35 12.35
CA LYS A 29 14.66 -7.28 13.19
C LYS A 29 13.55 -6.48 12.50
N VAL A 30 13.70 -6.14 11.21
CA VAL A 30 12.64 -5.47 10.43
C VAL A 30 11.43 -6.38 10.31
N SER A 31 11.62 -7.68 10.05
CA SER A 31 10.51 -8.64 9.96
C SER A 31 9.72 -8.71 11.26
N GLU A 32 10.41 -8.80 12.40
CA GLU A 32 9.79 -8.80 13.73
C GLU A 32 8.94 -7.55 13.98
N LEU A 33 9.52 -6.37 13.77
CA LEU A 33 8.87 -5.09 14.10
C LEU A 33 7.75 -4.73 13.12
N LEU A 34 7.90 -5.09 11.84
CA LEU A 34 6.81 -4.91 10.88
C LEU A 34 5.66 -5.89 11.13
N GLN A 35 5.95 -7.13 11.55
CA GLN A 35 4.90 -8.05 11.99
C GLN A 35 4.18 -7.50 13.22
N GLU A 36 4.92 -6.94 14.18
CA GLU A 36 4.32 -6.29 15.35
C GLU A 36 3.43 -5.11 14.94
N ASN A 37 3.91 -4.27 14.02
CA ASN A 37 3.11 -3.17 13.46
C ASN A 37 1.82 -3.67 12.81
N HIS A 38 1.91 -4.71 11.98
CA HIS A 38 0.78 -5.32 11.28
C HIS A 38 -0.31 -5.81 12.25
N GLU A 39 0.10 -6.35 13.40
CA GLU A 39 -0.80 -6.95 14.38
C GLU A 39 -1.36 -5.93 15.39
N LYS A 40 -0.51 -5.01 15.87
CA LYS A 40 -0.84 -4.14 17.00
C LYS A 40 -1.32 -2.74 16.61
N HIS A 41 -0.95 -2.24 15.43
CA HIS A 41 -1.22 -0.86 15.05
C HIS A 41 -2.23 -0.77 13.90
N HIS A 42 -2.99 0.32 13.90
CA HIS A 42 -3.83 0.66 12.76
C HIS A 42 -2.98 1.27 11.63
N ILE A 43 -3.51 1.28 10.41
CA ILE A 43 -2.88 1.95 9.26
C ILE A 43 -2.88 3.49 9.34
N TYR A 44 -3.65 4.02 10.29
CA TYR A 44 -3.71 5.44 10.63
C TYR A 44 -3.19 5.57 12.05
N PHE A 45 -2.51 6.64 12.41
CA PHE A 45 -2.05 6.84 13.80
C PHE A 45 -3.05 7.64 14.65
N ASN A 46 -4.01 8.32 14.04
CA ASN A 46 -5.08 9.06 14.72
C ASN A 46 -6.45 8.88 14.02
N ASP A 47 -7.50 9.50 14.54
CA ASP A 47 -8.85 9.47 13.96
C ASP A 47 -9.03 10.47 12.80
N ASP A 48 -8.19 11.50 12.73
CA ASP A 48 -8.16 12.46 11.62
C ASP A 48 -7.72 11.80 10.30
N GLY A 49 -7.11 10.61 10.36
CA GLY A 49 -6.72 9.80 9.19
C GLY A 49 -5.28 10.03 8.76
N PHE A 50 -4.41 10.50 9.65
CA PHE A 50 -2.99 10.57 9.39
C PHE A 50 -2.39 9.16 9.41
N HIS A 51 -1.45 8.90 8.52
CA HIS A 51 -1.03 7.55 8.15
C HIS A 51 0.14 7.04 8.99
N ASN A 52 0.08 5.75 9.33
CA ASN A 52 1.18 5.05 9.97
C ASN A 52 2.37 4.92 8.99
N HIS A 53 3.54 5.43 9.39
CA HIS A 53 4.75 5.49 8.57
C HIS A 53 5.76 4.37 8.86
N ILE A 54 5.49 3.49 9.82
CA ILE A 54 6.46 2.48 10.28
C ILE A 54 6.95 1.61 9.13
N VAL A 55 6.05 1.14 8.27
CA VAL A 55 6.40 0.29 7.12
C VAL A 55 7.42 0.98 6.21
N HIS A 56 7.11 2.20 5.76
CA HIS A 56 7.96 2.93 4.83
C HIS A 56 9.32 3.25 5.45
N HIS A 57 9.31 3.64 6.73
CA HIS A 57 10.52 4.01 7.45
C HIS A 57 11.44 2.80 7.68
N LEU A 58 10.93 1.68 8.20
CA LEU A 58 11.77 0.53 8.54
C LEU A 58 12.30 -0.19 7.28
N LEU A 59 11.49 -0.31 6.22
CA LEU A 59 11.97 -0.87 4.95
C LEU A 59 13.05 0.00 4.31
N THR A 60 12.91 1.33 4.40
CA THR A 60 13.96 2.26 3.94
C THR A 60 15.25 2.10 4.76
N LEU A 61 15.16 2.06 6.09
CA LEU A 61 16.32 1.85 6.96
C LEU A 61 17.02 0.52 6.66
N TYR A 62 16.25 -0.54 6.44
CA TYR A 62 16.78 -1.84 6.03
C TYR A 62 17.55 -1.76 4.72
N ALA A 63 16.96 -1.17 3.67
CA ALA A 63 17.61 -1.00 2.37
C ALA A 63 18.87 -0.11 2.44
N LEU A 64 18.92 0.86 3.35
CA LEU A 64 20.08 1.73 3.58
C LEU A 64 21.16 1.11 4.48
N GLY A 65 20.99 -0.14 4.94
CA GLY A 65 21.99 -0.86 5.73
C GLY A 65 22.02 -0.49 7.22
N ALA A 66 20.93 0.04 7.77
CA ALA A 66 20.82 0.36 9.19
C ALA A 66 21.03 -0.88 10.08
N SER A 67 21.61 -0.68 11.27
CA SER A 67 21.77 -1.75 12.26
C SER A 67 20.43 -2.14 12.91
N PRO A 68 20.31 -3.35 13.48
CA PRO A 68 19.11 -3.74 14.24
C PRO A 68 18.75 -2.75 15.36
N SER A 69 19.74 -2.14 16.01
CA SER A 69 19.53 -1.13 17.05
C SER A 69 18.92 0.16 16.52
N ALA A 70 19.36 0.64 15.36
CA ALA A 70 18.80 1.84 14.73
C ALA A 70 17.35 1.58 14.25
N ILE A 71 17.09 0.39 13.71
CA ILE A 71 15.74 -0.04 13.31
C ILE A 71 14.81 -0.10 14.54
N GLN A 72 15.27 -0.71 15.65
CA GLN A 72 14.50 -0.75 16.90
C GLN A 72 14.19 0.64 17.42
N GLN A 73 15.19 1.53 17.47
CA GLN A 73 15.01 2.91 17.93
C GLN A 73 13.98 3.68 17.07
N ALA A 74 14.02 3.48 15.75
CA ALA A 74 13.06 4.08 14.82
C ALA A 74 11.63 3.59 15.07
N TYR A 75 11.46 2.28 15.32
CA TYR A 75 10.17 1.71 15.70
C TYR A 75 9.69 2.26 17.03
N ASP A 76 10.52 2.20 18.08
CA ASP A 76 10.16 2.64 19.44
C ASP A 76 9.69 4.10 19.45
N HIS A 77 10.33 4.98 18.67
CA HIS A 77 9.91 6.36 18.54
C HIS A 77 8.55 6.49 17.83
N ASN A 78 8.38 5.82 16.70
CA ASN A 78 7.19 5.95 15.86
C ASN A 78 5.95 5.28 16.49
N ALA A 79 6.14 4.16 17.19
CA ALA A 79 5.09 3.41 17.86
C ALA A 79 4.39 4.19 18.99
N THR A 80 5.04 5.19 19.59
CA THR A 80 4.52 5.95 20.74
C THR A 80 3.19 6.66 20.50
N TYR A 81 2.88 6.99 19.24
CA TYR A 81 1.69 7.73 18.85
C TYR A 81 0.77 6.95 17.92
N GLN A 82 1.08 5.68 17.63
CA GLN A 82 0.21 4.84 16.83
C GLN A 82 -1.02 4.45 17.63
N ARG A 83 -2.20 4.63 17.05
CA ARG A 83 -3.44 4.04 17.61
C ARG A 83 -3.40 2.51 17.50
N PRO A 84 -4.08 1.81 18.42
CA PRO A 84 -4.18 0.36 18.38
C PRO A 84 -4.96 -0.12 17.14
N SER A 85 -4.66 -1.35 16.71
CA SER A 85 -5.48 -2.10 15.78
C SER A 85 -6.90 -2.29 16.33
N VAL A 86 -7.86 -2.48 15.42
CA VAL A 86 -9.28 -2.66 15.75
C VAL A 86 -9.76 -4.04 15.28
N PRO A 87 -10.80 -4.62 15.90
CA PRO A 87 -11.42 -5.82 15.37
C PRO A 87 -12.10 -5.55 14.02
N LEU A 88 -12.46 -6.63 13.32
CA LEU A 88 -13.37 -6.54 12.17
C LEU A 88 -14.70 -5.88 12.59
N THR A 89 -15.33 -5.12 11.69
CA THR A 89 -16.64 -4.52 12.00
C THR A 89 -17.73 -5.60 12.03
N SER A 90 -17.59 -6.62 11.17
CA SER A 90 -18.39 -7.84 11.18
C SER A 90 -17.59 -9.01 10.60
N PRO A 91 -17.76 -10.25 11.12
CA PRO A 91 -17.20 -11.44 10.50
C PRO A 91 -17.66 -11.69 9.06
N THR A 92 -18.83 -11.14 8.66
CA THR A 92 -19.42 -11.38 7.34
C THR A 92 -18.99 -10.36 6.29
N ILE A 93 -18.80 -9.09 6.67
CA ILE A 93 -18.51 -8.01 5.71
C ILE A 93 -17.28 -8.35 4.87
N ALA A 94 -16.20 -8.82 5.49
CA ALA A 94 -14.99 -9.20 4.76
C ALA A 94 -15.22 -10.28 3.69
N GLN A 95 -16.18 -11.19 3.89
CA GLN A 95 -16.56 -12.21 2.91
C GLN A 95 -17.43 -11.60 1.81
N ASP A 96 -18.39 -10.77 2.22
CA ASP A 96 -19.34 -10.10 1.33
C ASP A 96 -18.67 -9.07 0.41
N LEU A 97 -17.48 -8.55 0.75
CA LEU A 97 -16.67 -7.65 -0.10
C LEU A 97 -16.24 -8.28 -1.44
N SER A 98 -16.42 -9.60 -1.63
CA SER A 98 -16.28 -10.24 -2.94
C SER A 98 -17.38 -9.80 -3.92
N ASP A 99 -18.53 -9.39 -3.41
CA ASP A 99 -19.60 -8.75 -4.18
C ASP A 99 -19.22 -7.29 -4.50
N ARG A 100 -19.34 -6.91 -5.77
CA ARG A 100 -18.91 -5.59 -6.26
C ARG A 100 -19.75 -4.45 -5.69
N ALA A 101 -21.05 -4.66 -5.48
CA ALA A 101 -21.94 -3.63 -4.92
C ALA A 101 -21.66 -3.44 -3.43
N VAL A 102 -21.43 -4.53 -2.70
CA VAL A 102 -21.01 -4.46 -1.28
C VAL A 102 -19.65 -3.79 -1.16
N PHE A 103 -18.68 -4.13 -2.01
CA PHE A 103 -17.38 -3.46 -2.04
C PHE A 103 -17.54 -1.95 -2.22
N ALA A 104 -18.28 -1.54 -3.25
CA ALA A 104 -18.50 -0.12 -3.55
C ALA A 104 -19.22 0.63 -2.42
N GLN A 105 -20.17 0.01 -1.73
CA GLN A 105 -20.91 0.62 -0.62
C GLN A 105 -20.02 1.00 0.56
N HIS A 106 -18.93 0.27 0.79
CA HIS A 106 -18.06 0.46 1.96
C HIS A 106 -16.83 1.32 1.67
N LEU A 107 -16.61 1.71 0.40
CA LEU A 107 -15.48 2.55 0.00
C LEU A 107 -15.49 3.93 0.67
N GLY A 108 -14.30 4.44 0.99
CA GLY A 108 -14.10 5.75 1.62
C GLY A 108 -14.37 5.80 3.12
N SER A 109 -14.69 4.67 3.74
CA SER A 109 -15.00 4.61 5.17
C SER A 109 -13.88 3.95 5.96
N LYS A 110 -13.16 4.75 6.75
CA LYS A 110 -12.03 4.33 7.60
C LYS A 110 -12.38 3.19 8.55
N GLN A 111 -13.64 3.09 8.98
CA GLN A 111 -14.09 2.03 9.89
C GLN A 111 -13.97 0.62 9.27
N HIS A 112 -14.02 0.52 7.94
CA HIS A 112 -13.94 -0.76 7.22
C HIS A 112 -12.52 -1.18 6.85
N TYR A 113 -11.48 -0.46 7.32
CA TYR A 113 -10.08 -0.80 7.02
C TYR A 113 -9.77 -2.27 7.29
N ARG A 114 -10.17 -2.79 8.46
CA ARG A 114 -9.90 -4.18 8.83
C ARG A 114 -10.67 -5.19 7.98
N ASP A 115 -11.87 -4.84 7.53
CA ASP A 115 -12.67 -5.70 6.66
C ASP A 115 -12.03 -5.79 5.27
N PHE A 116 -11.61 -4.64 4.71
CA PHE A 116 -10.85 -4.61 3.45
C PHE A 116 -9.51 -5.33 3.57
N LEU A 117 -8.79 -5.17 4.69
CA LEU A 117 -7.53 -5.88 4.92
C LEU A 117 -7.77 -7.40 4.90
N ALA A 118 -8.76 -7.91 5.64
CA ALA A 118 -9.08 -9.33 5.63
C ALA A 118 -9.48 -9.83 4.23
N TYR A 119 -10.26 -9.04 3.48
CA TYR A 119 -10.63 -9.33 2.10
C TYR A 119 -9.38 -9.46 1.20
N PHE A 120 -8.50 -8.45 1.19
CA PHE A 120 -7.30 -8.49 0.34
C PHE A 120 -6.32 -9.56 0.79
N GLN A 121 -6.23 -9.87 2.08
CA GLN A 121 -5.41 -10.99 2.56
C GLN A 121 -5.88 -12.33 1.99
N ALA A 122 -7.19 -12.57 1.95
CA ALA A 122 -7.77 -13.76 1.35
C ALA A 122 -7.57 -13.81 -0.17
N GLU A 123 -7.74 -12.68 -0.86
CA GLU A 123 -7.55 -12.62 -2.32
C GLU A 123 -6.08 -12.83 -2.71
N LEU A 124 -5.15 -12.27 -1.95
CA LEU A 124 -3.70 -12.43 -2.18
C LEU A 124 -3.23 -13.86 -1.89
N GLU A 125 -3.78 -14.51 -0.86
CA GLU A 125 -3.49 -15.93 -0.59
C GLU A 125 -3.98 -16.82 -1.74
N ARG A 126 -5.15 -16.51 -2.31
CA ARG A 126 -5.77 -17.31 -3.36
C ARG A 126 -5.15 -17.11 -4.75
N LYS A 127 -4.80 -15.87 -5.10
CA LYS A 127 -4.41 -15.51 -6.48
C LYS A 127 -2.95 -15.04 -6.62
N GLY A 128 -2.33 -14.64 -5.52
CA GLY A 128 -1.03 -13.95 -5.53
C GLY A 128 -1.12 -12.47 -5.91
N VAL A 129 -0.03 -11.75 -5.64
CA VAL A 129 0.08 -10.29 -5.78
C VAL A 129 -0.27 -9.80 -7.19
N ALA A 130 0.35 -10.37 -8.22
CA ALA A 130 0.18 -9.88 -9.60
C ALA A 130 -1.27 -9.94 -10.07
N ALA A 131 -1.97 -11.05 -9.81
CA ALA A 131 -3.36 -11.22 -10.22
C ALA A 131 -4.32 -10.30 -9.45
N VAL A 132 -4.10 -10.10 -8.14
CA VAL A 132 -4.89 -9.16 -7.34
C VAL A 132 -4.71 -7.73 -7.83
N LEU A 133 -3.47 -7.28 -8.06
CA LEU A 133 -3.22 -5.93 -8.59
C LEU A 133 -3.84 -5.75 -9.98
N GLN A 134 -3.71 -6.75 -10.85
CA GLN A 134 -4.34 -6.72 -12.17
C GLN A 134 -5.87 -6.57 -12.07
N GLU A 135 -6.52 -7.36 -11.23
CA GLU A 135 -7.97 -7.34 -11.08
C GLU A 135 -8.49 -6.06 -10.42
N HIS A 136 -7.78 -5.55 -9.41
CA HIS A 136 -8.26 -4.46 -8.56
C HIS A 136 -7.76 -3.08 -8.94
N LEU A 137 -6.76 -2.96 -9.82
CA LEU A 137 -6.19 -1.66 -10.20
C LEU A 137 -6.05 -1.48 -11.70
N PHE A 138 -5.80 -2.56 -12.46
CA PHE A 138 -5.35 -2.44 -13.85
C PHE A 138 -6.31 -3.07 -14.88
N THR A 139 -7.50 -3.50 -14.45
CA THR A 139 -8.53 -4.01 -15.36
C THR A 139 -9.30 -2.83 -15.94
N ARG A 140 -8.91 -2.41 -17.15
CA ARG A 140 -9.51 -1.27 -17.83
C ARG A 140 -11.01 -1.43 -18.02
N GLY A 141 -11.76 -0.36 -17.77
CA GLY A 141 -13.21 -0.32 -17.92
C GLY A 141 -13.98 -1.04 -16.80
N ASP A 142 -13.28 -1.60 -15.82
CA ASP A 142 -13.89 -2.09 -14.58
C ASP A 142 -14.02 -0.94 -13.58
N ALA A 143 -15.26 -0.51 -13.29
CA ALA A 143 -15.51 0.64 -12.43
C ALA A 143 -14.88 0.51 -11.02
N ARG A 144 -14.76 -0.72 -10.47
CA ARG A 144 -14.12 -0.95 -9.18
C ARG A 144 -12.62 -0.74 -9.29
N ALA A 145 -12.00 -1.25 -10.36
CA ALA A 145 -10.56 -1.10 -10.57
C ALA A 145 -10.17 0.36 -10.81
N GLU A 146 -10.92 1.08 -11.65
CA GLU A 146 -10.68 2.50 -11.94
C GLU A 146 -10.87 3.38 -10.69
N ASP A 147 -11.87 3.11 -9.85
CA ASP A 147 -12.08 3.85 -8.60
C ASP A 147 -10.96 3.57 -7.58
N LEU A 148 -10.60 2.30 -7.37
CA LEU A 148 -9.53 1.96 -6.43
C LEU A 148 -8.16 2.47 -6.90
N LEU A 149 -7.88 2.44 -8.20
CA LEU A 149 -6.68 3.03 -8.79
C LEU A 149 -6.60 4.53 -8.50
N ALA A 150 -7.69 5.28 -8.71
CA ALA A 150 -7.73 6.70 -8.37
C ALA A 150 -7.48 6.95 -6.87
N ARG A 151 -8.02 6.09 -5.99
CA ARG A 151 -7.81 6.18 -4.53
C ARG A 151 -6.38 5.88 -4.09
N LEU A 152 -5.55 5.24 -4.92
CA LEU A 152 -4.11 5.14 -4.64
C LEU A 152 -3.43 6.52 -4.56
N PHE A 153 -3.96 7.51 -5.29
CA PHE A 153 -3.44 8.87 -5.32
C PHE A 153 -4.06 9.78 -4.25
N ALA A 154 -5.04 9.30 -3.48
CA ALA A 154 -5.61 10.04 -2.36
C ALA A 154 -4.68 9.97 -1.12
N GLY A 155 -5.05 10.68 -0.05
CA GLY A 155 -4.34 10.60 1.23
C GLY A 155 -2.85 10.91 1.13
N PHE A 156 -2.45 11.90 0.33
CA PHE A 156 -1.03 12.22 0.07
C PHE A 156 -0.22 11.03 -0.45
N LEU A 157 -0.80 10.24 -1.37
CA LEU A 157 -0.18 9.08 -2.01
C LEU A 157 0.15 7.91 -1.06
N HIS A 158 -0.26 7.96 0.21
CA HIS A 158 0.11 6.91 1.17
C HIS A 158 -0.29 5.50 0.72
N PRO A 159 -1.49 5.26 0.13
CA PRO A 159 -1.81 3.92 -0.35
C PRO A 159 -0.88 3.47 -1.49
N LEU A 160 -0.56 4.36 -2.44
CA LEU A 160 0.41 4.07 -3.51
C LEU A 160 1.79 3.75 -2.97
N ILE A 161 2.29 4.58 -2.04
CA ILE A 161 3.59 4.38 -1.38
C ILE A 161 3.60 3.02 -0.68
N HIS A 162 2.56 2.71 0.07
CA HIS A 162 2.45 1.48 0.85
C HIS A 162 2.39 0.22 -0.05
N VAL A 163 1.56 0.23 -1.09
CA VAL A 163 1.53 -0.85 -2.11
C VAL A 163 2.89 -0.98 -2.79
N GLY A 164 3.53 0.14 -3.14
CA GLY A 164 4.85 0.19 -3.76
C GLY A 164 5.92 -0.53 -2.93
N PHE A 165 6.01 -0.20 -1.64
CA PHE A 165 6.91 -0.90 -0.70
C PHE A 165 6.59 -2.40 -0.60
N GLY A 166 5.30 -2.77 -0.55
CA GLY A 166 4.89 -4.17 -0.52
C GLY A 166 5.34 -4.95 -1.76
N VAL A 167 5.24 -4.35 -2.94
CA VAL A 167 5.71 -4.94 -4.21
C VAL A 167 7.24 -5.00 -4.23
N GLU A 168 7.91 -3.89 -3.91
CA GLU A 168 9.37 -3.74 -3.99
C GLU A 168 10.11 -4.74 -3.09
N PHE A 169 9.60 -4.98 -1.88
CA PHE A 169 10.19 -5.90 -0.91
C PHE A 169 9.55 -7.30 -0.93
N ALA A 170 8.67 -7.58 -1.89
CA ALA A 170 7.95 -8.84 -2.03
C ALA A 170 7.22 -9.28 -0.73
N GLN A 171 6.47 -8.35 -0.12
CA GLN A 171 5.71 -8.55 1.12
C GLN A 171 4.19 -8.48 0.84
N PRO A 172 3.51 -9.61 0.61
CA PRO A 172 2.08 -9.60 0.28
C PRO A 172 1.19 -9.01 1.38
N ALA A 173 1.55 -9.18 2.66
CA ALA A 173 0.83 -8.53 3.76
C ALA A 173 0.79 -7.00 3.64
N ILE A 174 1.91 -6.39 3.24
CA ILE A 174 2.02 -4.94 3.04
C ILE A 174 1.23 -4.50 1.80
N VAL A 175 1.20 -5.32 0.74
CA VAL A 175 0.30 -5.08 -0.40
C VAL A 175 -1.17 -5.07 0.04
N ALA A 176 -1.57 -6.01 0.90
CA ALA A 176 -2.93 -6.06 1.46
C ALA A 176 -3.27 -4.81 2.26
N GLU A 177 -2.35 -4.35 3.12
CA GLU A 177 -2.48 -3.12 3.90
C GLU A 177 -2.66 -1.89 2.99
N GLY A 178 -1.85 -1.75 1.96
CA GLY A 178 -1.92 -0.63 1.02
C GLY A 178 -3.22 -0.60 0.21
N LEU A 179 -3.68 -1.76 -0.27
CA LEU A 179 -4.97 -1.88 -0.97
C LEU A 179 -6.16 -1.58 -0.06
N ALA A 180 -6.12 -2.08 1.18
CA ALA A 180 -7.14 -1.78 2.18
C ALA A 180 -7.14 -0.29 2.56
N GLN A 181 -5.95 0.31 2.68
CA GLN A 181 -5.80 1.75 2.90
C GLN A 181 -6.39 2.56 1.75
N ALA A 182 -6.20 2.14 0.49
CA ALA A 182 -6.80 2.78 -0.68
C ALA A 182 -8.33 2.74 -0.61
N ALA A 183 -8.89 1.58 -0.27
CA ALA A 183 -10.33 1.37 -0.18
C ALA A 183 -11.00 2.28 0.87
N THR A 184 -10.28 2.71 1.90
CA THR A 184 -10.80 3.61 2.94
C THR A 184 -10.58 5.09 2.70
N HIS A 185 -9.83 5.48 1.66
CA HIS A 185 -9.69 6.90 1.28
C HIS A 185 -10.84 7.35 0.39
N ASP A 186 -11.12 8.65 0.41
CA ASP A 186 -12.04 9.30 -0.53
C ASP A 186 -11.49 9.34 -1.96
N ALA A 187 -12.37 9.57 -2.93
CA ALA A 187 -12.03 9.56 -4.36
C ALA A 187 -11.87 10.97 -4.96
N TRP A 188 -11.58 11.99 -4.14
CA TRP A 188 -11.61 13.40 -4.56
C TRP A 188 -10.72 13.69 -5.78
N ILE A 189 -9.56 13.02 -5.87
CA ILE A 189 -8.58 13.21 -6.94
C ILE A 189 -9.01 12.52 -8.26
N GLY A 190 -9.94 11.56 -8.19
CA GLY A 190 -10.33 10.74 -9.35
C GLY A 190 -10.96 11.54 -10.48
N ALA A 191 -11.73 12.58 -10.18
CA ALA A 191 -12.32 13.45 -11.21
C ALA A 191 -11.24 14.20 -12.00
N TYR A 192 -10.20 14.68 -11.32
CA TYR A 192 -9.08 15.36 -11.95
C TYR A 192 -8.25 14.40 -12.81
N LEU A 193 -7.91 13.21 -12.29
CA LEU A 193 -7.10 12.22 -13.01
C LEU A 193 -7.81 11.74 -14.28
N ARG A 194 -9.09 11.37 -14.18
CA ARG A 194 -9.86 10.95 -15.36
C ARG A 194 -10.03 12.07 -16.37
N GLY A 195 -10.32 13.29 -15.91
CA GLY A 195 -10.41 14.44 -16.81
C GLY A 195 -9.10 14.72 -17.56
N ALA A 196 -7.95 14.50 -16.91
CA ALA A 196 -6.65 14.60 -17.55
C ALA A 196 -6.41 13.49 -18.58
N GLU A 197 -6.83 12.26 -18.29
CA GLU A 197 -6.75 11.14 -19.25
C GLU A 197 -7.67 11.35 -20.46
N ASP A 198 -8.92 11.79 -20.24
CA ASP A 198 -9.86 12.12 -21.31
C ASP A 198 -9.30 13.21 -22.23
N ALA A 199 -8.77 14.29 -21.65
CA ALA A 199 -8.13 15.37 -22.40
C ALA A 199 -6.90 14.90 -23.18
N ALA A 200 -6.07 14.01 -22.61
CA ALA A 200 -4.92 13.44 -23.29
C ALA A 200 -5.35 12.55 -24.47
N ALA A 201 -6.43 11.78 -24.32
CA ALA A 201 -6.96 10.92 -25.39
C ALA A 201 -7.48 11.71 -26.60
N GLU A 202 -7.99 12.93 -26.40
CA GLU A 202 -8.41 13.82 -27.49
C GLU A 202 -7.23 14.35 -28.33
N VAL A 203 -6.05 14.51 -27.72
CA VAL A 203 -4.84 15.04 -28.39
C VAL A 203 -4.10 13.96 -29.20
N GLY A 204 -4.30 12.67 -28.88
CA GLY A 204 -3.60 11.55 -29.51
C GLY A 204 -2.21 11.32 -28.93
N ASP A 205 -1.41 10.43 -29.55
CA ASP A 205 -0.07 10.10 -29.06
C ASP A 205 0.81 11.37 -29.01
N PRO A 206 1.53 11.61 -27.90
CA PRO A 206 2.40 12.77 -27.77
C PRO A 206 3.43 12.78 -28.90
N GLN A 207 3.45 13.85 -29.70
CA GLN A 207 4.39 13.99 -30.82
C GLN A 207 5.84 14.21 -30.36
N SER A 208 6.03 14.59 -29.10
CA SER A 208 7.32 14.90 -28.48
C SER A 208 7.45 14.14 -27.16
N LYS A 209 8.64 13.62 -26.86
CA LYS A 209 8.89 12.95 -25.57
C LYS A 209 9.09 14.00 -24.48
N LEU A 210 8.90 13.62 -23.22
CA LEU A 210 9.09 14.50 -22.06
C LEU A 210 10.46 15.24 -22.06
N PRO A 211 11.60 14.61 -22.42
CA PRO A 211 12.87 15.32 -22.54
C PRO A 211 12.88 16.41 -23.62
N ASP A 212 12.14 16.23 -24.71
CA ASP A 212 12.07 17.18 -25.81
C ASP A 212 11.29 18.44 -25.37
N LEU A 213 10.18 18.24 -24.66
CA LEU A 213 9.36 19.33 -24.08
C LEU A 213 10.12 20.15 -23.02
N LEU A 214 11.02 19.52 -22.26
CA LEU A 214 11.89 20.22 -21.29
C LEU A 214 12.94 21.10 -21.97
N GLN A 215 13.39 20.74 -23.17
CA GLN A 215 14.31 21.57 -23.95
C GLN A 215 13.59 22.75 -24.63
N GLU A 216 12.34 22.56 -25.04
CA GLU A 216 11.51 23.63 -25.66
C GLU A 216 11.06 24.72 -24.67
N SER A 217 11.10 24.43 -23.37
CA SER A 217 10.70 25.36 -22.29
C SER A 217 11.88 26.12 -21.66
N SER A 218 13.09 25.93 -22.20
CA SER A 218 14.36 26.56 -21.79
C SER A 218 14.70 27.75 -22.69
#